data_AF-A0A9W8TTS8-F1
#
_entry.id   AF-A0A9W8TTS8-F1
#
_cell.length_a   1.000
_cell.length_b   1.000
_cell.length_c   1.000
_cell.angle_alpha   90.00
_cell.angle_beta   90.00
_cell.angle_gamma   90.00
#
_symmetry.space_group_name_H-M   'P 1'
#
loop_
_entity.id
_entity.type
_entity.pdbx_description
1 polymer ?
#
loop_
_entity_poly.entity_id
_entity_poly.type
_entity_poly.pdbx_seq_one_letter_code
_entity_poly.pdbx_strand_id
1 'polypeptide(L)'
;MIIDALDESGKREDDGPREKLLSLLFDRLHELPQCFHVFITSRPESDVMQYLQGQESLDTPAIQVQYMHNIKDTNGDIYKYVCYRMMKDTGSGALNEHQCKILAKRAGEFFQWADIVCTFVRGDGKGGISVPARFELFMGLNESSANKPPALDKVYEIILDDAFSVKDEYAMTGYRSIMSQVLAAFEPLSRATLQRLQTGHDKNTIIHK
;
A
#
# COMPACT_ATOMS: atom_id res chain seq x y z
N MET A 1 23.60 -0.51 -3.11
CA MET A 1 22.51 -1.17 -3.88
C MET A 1 21.27 -1.23 -3.00
N ILE A 2 20.08 -1.06 -3.58
CA ILE A 2 18.80 -1.18 -2.87
C ILE A 2 18.03 -2.31 -3.54
N ILE A 3 17.60 -3.30 -2.76
CA ILE A 3 16.71 -4.37 -3.19
C ILE A 3 15.42 -4.20 -2.41
N ASP A 4 14.33 -3.94 -3.13
CA ASP A 4 13.01 -3.83 -2.53
C ASP A 4 12.24 -5.15 -2.70
N ALA A 5 11.49 -5.54 -1.67
CA ALA A 5 10.65 -6.73 -1.63
C ALA A 5 11.39 -7.99 -2.11
N LEU A 6 12.51 -8.34 -1.47
CA LEU A 6 13.28 -9.55 -1.78
C LEU A 6 12.40 -10.81 -1.79
N ASP A 7 11.37 -10.84 -0.94
CA ASP A 7 10.40 -11.91 -0.87
C ASP A 7 9.51 -12.05 -2.13
N GLU A 8 9.58 -11.11 -3.06
CA GLU A 8 8.86 -11.13 -4.34
C GLU A 8 9.80 -11.42 -5.54
N SER A 9 11.07 -11.75 -5.29
CA SER A 9 12.10 -11.99 -6.32
C SER A 9 11.98 -13.32 -7.11
N GLY A 10 10.87 -14.02 -6.97
CA GLY A 10 10.60 -15.30 -7.64
C GLY A 10 9.98 -16.33 -6.70
N LYS A 11 9.65 -17.49 -7.26
CA LYS A 11 9.09 -18.61 -6.49
C LYS A 11 10.15 -19.23 -5.58
N ARG A 12 9.67 -19.80 -4.47
CA ARG A 12 10.49 -20.63 -3.59
C ARG A 12 10.65 -22.02 -4.18
N GLU A 13 11.78 -22.24 -4.84
CA GLU A 13 12.14 -23.48 -5.50
C GLU A 13 13.62 -23.77 -5.22
N ASP A 14 13.94 -25.03 -4.93
CA ASP A 14 15.33 -25.46 -4.71
C ASP A 14 16.17 -25.19 -5.96
N ASP A 15 17.35 -24.57 -5.80
CA ASP A 15 18.22 -24.09 -6.89
C ASP A 15 17.56 -23.07 -7.85
N GLY A 16 16.43 -22.49 -7.45
CA GLY A 16 15.73 -21.45 -8.21
C GLY A 16 16.46 -20.10 -8.22
N PRO A 17 16.04 -19.15 -9.08
CA PRO A 17 16.64 -17.81 -9.15
C PRO A 17 16.64 -17.06 -7.80
N ARG A 18 15.57 -17.21 -7.02
CA ARG A 18 15.44 -16.63 -5.68
C ARG A 18 16.48 -17.20 -4.70
N GLU A 19 16.62 -18.52 -4.66
CA GLU A 19 17.58 -19.18 -3.76
C GLU A 19 19.02 -18.77 -4.10
N LYS A 20 19.35 -18.70 -5.39
CA LYS A 20 20.64 -18.20 -5.86
C LYS A 20 20.87 -16.75 -5.45
N LEU A 21 19.85 -15.89 -5.52
CA LEU A 21 19.94 -14.51 -5.06
C LEU A 21 20.15 -14.43 -3.55
N LEU A 22 19.43 -15.22 -2.75
CA LEU A 22 19.61 -15.27 -1.30
C LEU A 22 21.03 -15.69 -0.93
N SER A 23 21.54 -16.79 -1.49
CA SER A 23 22.91 -17.25 -1.24
C SER A 23 23.95 -16.19 -1.66
N LEU A 24 23.77 -15.51 -2.79
CA LEU A 24 24.67 -14.42 -3.20
C LEU A 24 24.68 -13.26 -2.18
N LEU A 25 23.51 -12.89 -1.65
CA LEU A 25 23.35 -11.77 -0.73
C LEU A 25 23.80 -12.08 0.70
N PHE A 26 23.62 -13.32 1.16
CA PHE A 26 23.91 -13.70 2.54
C PHE A 26 25.26 -14.38 2.70
N ASP A 27 25.71 -15.18 1.71
CA ASP A 27 26.95 -15.94 1.83
C ASP A 27 28.13 -15.23 1.17
N ARG A 28 27.91 -14.50 0.08
CA ARG A 28 28.99 -14.00 -0.79
C ARG A 28 29.15 -12.48 -0.80
N LEU A 29 28.34 -11.74 -0.04
CA LEU A 29 28.41 -10.28 0.00
C LEU A 29 29.76 -9.76 0.51
N HIS A 30 30.42 -10.53 1.38
CA HIS A 30 31.76 -10.22 1.90
C HIS A 30 32.85 -10.24 0.81
N GLU A 31 32.59 -10.84 -0.36
CA GLU A 31 33.50 -10.81 -1.51
C GLU A 31 33.51 -9.45 -2.23
N LEU A 32 32.50 -8.61 -1.97
CA LEU A 32 32.43 -7.26 -2.52
C LEU A 32 33.35 -6.29 -1.76
N PRO A 33 33.85 -5.24 -2.42
CA PRO A 33 34.63 -4.20 -1.74
C PRO A 33 33.86 -3.58 -0.57
N GLN A 34 34.54 -3.21 0.52
CA GLN A 34 33.92 -2.61 1.72
C GLN A 34 33.15 -1.31 1.47
N CYS A 35 33.34 -0.65 0.33
CA CYS A 35 32.55 0.51 -0.06
C CYS A 35 31.14 0.15 -0.57
N PHE A 36 30.85 -1.12 -0.79
CA PHE A 36 29.58 -1.59 -1.32
C PHE A 36 28.60 -1.95 -0.18
N HIS A 37 27.60 -1.10 0.01
CA HIS A 37 26.53 -1.32 0.97
C HIS A 37 25.26 -1.79 0.26
N VAL A 38 24.57 -2.77 0.83
CA VAL A 38 23.29 -3.27 0.33
C VAL A 38 22.22 -3.03 1.38
N PHE A 39 21.13 -2.39 0.95
CA PHE A 39 19.92 -2.22 1.74
C PHE A 39 18.83 -3.10 1.14
N ILE A 40 18.18 -3.91 1.98
CA ILE A 40 17.21 -4.91 1.55
C ILE A 40 15.93 -4.74 2.37
N THR A 41 14.78 -4.72 1.69
CA THR A 41 13.48 -4.90 2.33
C THR A 41 12.93 -6.27 1.96
N SER A 42 12.26 -6.92 2.92
CA SER A 42 11.65 -8.23 2.70
C SER A 42 10.58 -8.49 3.76
N ARG A 43 9.54 -9.25 3.41
CA ARG A 43 8.72 -9.95 4.39
C ARG A 43 9.54 -11.05 5.07
N PRO A 44 9.20 -11.43 6.32
CA PRO A 44 9.88 -12.49 7.06
C PRO A 44 9.45 -13.89 6.57
N GLU A 45 9.63 -14.15 5.27
CA GLU A 45 9.39 -15.46 4.68
C GLU A 45 10.40 -16.48 5.22
N SER A 46 9.96 -17.73 5.38
CA SER A 46 10.75 -18.74 6.09
C SER A 46 12.14 -19.03 5.48
N ASP A 47 12.29 -18.91 4.15
CA ASP A 47 13.58 -19.08 3.47
C ASP A 47 14.53 -17.91 3.78
N VAL A 48 14.04 -16.67 3.72
CA VAL A 48 14.80 -15.47 4.12
C VAL A 48 15.24 -15.57 5.58
N MET A 49 14.32 -15.99 6.47
CA MET A 49 14.62 -16.12 7.90
C MET A 49 15.64 -17.22 8.19
N GLN A 50 15.65 -18.31 7.41
CA GLN A 50 16.62 -19.39 7.56
C GLN A 50 18.06 -18.90 7.28
N TYR A 51 18.25 -18.10 6.24
CA TYR A 51 19.55 -17.47 5.96
C TYR A 51 19.97 -16.52 7.09
N LEU A 52 19.06 -15.68 7.60
CA LEU A 52 19.36 -14.76 8.71
C LEU A 52 19.78 -15.49 9.99
N GLN A 53 19.07 -16.56 10.38
CA GLN A 53 19.41 -17.35 11.56
C GLN A 53 20.75 -18.08 11.44
N GLY A 54 21.08 -18.55 10.23
CA GLY A 54 22.40 -19.12 9.94
C GLY A 54 23.54 -18.12 10.14
N GLN A 55 23.29 -16.84 9.85
CA GLN A 55 24.26 -15.75 10.00
C GLN A 55 24.38 -15.25 11.44
N GLU A 56 23.34 -15.31 12.28
CA GLU A 56 23.44 -14.98 13.71
C GLU A 56 24.39 -15.92 14.48
N SER A 57 24.60 -17.14 13.97
CA SER A 57 25.51 -18.13 14.55
C SER A 57 26.98 -17.90 14.15
N LEU A 58 27.21 -17.05 13.15
CA LEU A 58 28.52 -16.64 12.70
C LEU A 58 28.81 -15.30 13.37
N ASP A 59 29.98 -15.14 14.01
CA ASP A 59 30.45 -13.86 14.56
C ASP A 59 30.82 -12.87 13.43
N THR A 60 29.95 -12.73 12.43
CA THR A 60 30.10 -11.89 11.25
C THR A 60 29.24 -10.64 11.41
N PRO A 61 29.82 -9.48 11.79
CA PRO A 61 29.10 -8.25 12.10
C PRO A 61 28.54 -7.51 10.88
N ALA A 62 28.39 -8.18 9.73
CA ALA A 62 28.13 -7.53 8.45
C ALA A 62 26.64 -7.26 8.17
N ILE A 63 25.72 -8.00 8.81
CA ILE A 63 24.28 -7.89 8.53
C ILE A 63 23.58 -7.25 9.73
N GLN A 64 22.95 -6.10 9.48
CA GLN A 64 22.06 -5.44 10.44
C GLN A 64 20.61 -5.71 10.05
N VAL A 65 19.88 -6.40 10.92
CA VAL A 65 18.45 -6.70 10.71
C VAL A 65 17.61 -5.75 11.54
N GLN A 66 16.67 -5.07 10.90
CA GLN A 66 15.68 -4.25 11.57
C GLN A 66 14.27 -4.76 11.27
N TYR A 67 13.58 -5.24 12.29
CA TYR A 67 12.19 -5.64 12.16
C TYR A 67 11.27 -4.43 12.27
N MET A 68 10.35 -4.28 11.32
CA MET A 68 9.40 -3.16 11.30
C MET A 68 8.53 -3.09 12.56
N HIS A 69 8.16 -4.23 13.17
CA HIS A 69 7.40 -4.24 14.42
C HIS A 69 8.17 -3.72 15.64
N ASN A 70 9.50 -3.57 15.55
CA ASN A 70 10.34 -2.99 16.60
C ASN A 70 10.57 -1.49 16.42
N ILE A 71 10.06 -0.90 15.34
CA ILE A 71 10.14 0.56 15.15
C ILE A 71 9.30 1.22 16.24
N LYS A 72 9.95 2.11 16.98
CA LYS A 72 9.30 2.90 18.03
C LYS A 72 8.57 4.08 17.41
N ASP A 73 7.51 4.52 18.09
CA ASP A 73 6.79 5.75 17.78
C ASP A 73 6.09 5.81 16.40
N THR A 74 5.75 4.66 15.82
CA THR A 74 4.93 4.59 14.58
C THR A 74 3.64 5.42 14.68
N ASN A 75 2.96 5.37 15.83
CA ASN A 75 1.76 6.18 16.10
C ASN A 75 2.05 7.69 16.08
N GLY A 76 3.21 8.12 16.61
CA GLY A 76 3.63 9.51 16.61
C GLY A 76 3.95 10.01 15.20
N ASP A 77 4.61 9.19 14.39
CA ASP A 77 4.89 9.53 12.99
C ASP A 77 3.61 9.57 12.14
N ILE A 78 2.66 8.66 12.38
CA ILE A 78 1.33 8.73 11.77
C ILE A 78 0.60 10.01 12.18
N TYR A 79 0.67 10.41 13.44
CA TYR A 79 0.06 11.67 13.88
C TYR A 79 0.68 12.89 13.17
N LYS A 80 2.01 12.97 13.10
CA LYS A 80 2.72 14.03 12.35
C LYS A 80 2.29 14.04 10.88
N TYR A 81 2.18 12.86 10.26
CA TYR A 81 1.73 12.70 8.89
C TYR A 81 0.30 13.22 8.67
N VAL A 82 -0.65 12.83 9.52
CA VAL A 82 -2.05 13.28 9.44
C VAL A 82 -2.13 14.80 9.60
N CYS A 83 -1.45 15.37 10.60
CA CYS A 83 -1.42 16.82 10.81
C CYS A 83 -0.87 17.55 9.58
N TYR A 84 0.26 17.09 9.03
CA TYR A 84 0.85 17.64 7.81
C TYR A 84 -0.14 17.62 6.64
N ARG A 85 -0.87 16.52 6.46
CA ARG A 85 -1.81 16.33 5.35
C ARG A 85 -3.10 17.12 5.51
N MET A 86 -3.62 17.28 6.72
CA MET A 86 -4.99 17.74 6.99
C MET A 86 -5.10 19.15 7.58
N MET A 87 -4.07 19.67 8.25
CA MET A 87 -4.13 21.00 8.88
C MET A 87 -3.80 22.14 7.91
N LYS A 88 -3.21 21.84 6.75
CA LYS A 88 -2.97 22.83 5.72
C LYS A 88 -4.27 23.09 4.94
N ASP A 89 -4.80 24.30 5.02
CA ASP A 89 -5.94 24.70 4.21
C ASP A 89 -5.52 24.79 2.73
N THR A 90 -6.26 24.06 1.89
CA THR A 90 -6.06 23.98 0.43
C THR A 90 -7.22 24.62 -0.34
N GLY A 91 -8.06 25.41 0.34
CA GLY A 91 -9.22 26.10 -0.22
C GLY A 91 -10.56 25.43 0.08
N SER A 92 -10.56 24.27 0.74
CA SER A 92 -11.76 23.54 1.19
C SER A 92 -11.84 23.40 2.72
N GLY A 93 -11.03 24.17 3.45
CA GLY A 93 -10.87 24.10 4.89
C GLY A 93 -9.76 23.14 5.31
N ALA A 94 -9.57 23.05 6.63
CA ALA A 94 -8.59 22.20 7.28
C ALA A 94 -9.18 21.53 8.53
N LEU A 95 -8.58 20.43 8.95
CA LEU A 95 -8.91 19.81 10.24
C LEU A 95 -8.16 20.49 11.38
N ASN A 96 -8.73 20.44 12.58
CA ASN A 96 -8.03 20.82 13.80
C ASN A 96 -7.19 19.65 14.37
N GLU A 97 -6.34 19.96 15.37
CA GLU A 97 -5.48 18.96 16.01
C GLU A 97 -6.27 17.79 16.63
N HIS A 98 -7.43 18.07 17.22
CA HIS A 98 -8.27 17.05 17.83
C HIS A 98 -8.79 16.04 16.78
N GLN A 99 -9.26 16.53 15.64
CA GLN A 99 -9.69 15.69 14.51
C GLN A 99 -8.51 14.89 13.93
N CYS A 100 -7.34 15.52 13.79
CA CYS A 100 -6.12 14.83 13.35
C CYS A 100 -5.73 13.70 14.32
N LYS A 101 -5.83 13.95 15.62
CA LYS A 101 -5.56 12.94 16.66
C LYS A 101 -6.54 11.76 16.59
N ILE A 102 -7.81 12.01 16.28
CA ILE A 102 -8.80 10.95 16.06
C ILE A 102 -8.40 10.07 14.88
N LEU A 103 -8.06 10.66 13.73
CA LEU A 103 -7.65 9.90 12.55
C LEU A 103 -6.37 9.10 12.82
N ALA A 104 -5.36 9.72 13.43
CA ALA A 104 -4.11 9.05 13.77
C ALA A 104 -4.33 7.87 14.73
N LYS A 105 -5.18 8.04 15.75
CA LYS A 105 -5.53 6.96 16.67
C LYS A 105 -6.27 5.82 15.96
N ARG A 106 -7.14 6.14 15.00
CA ARG A 106 -7.86 5.13 14.20
C ARG A 106 -6.94 4.38 13.23
N ALA A 107 -5.91 5.02 12.70
CA ALA A 107 -4.93 4.37 11.84
C ALA A 107 -4.14 3.28 12.57
N GLY A 108 -3.97 3.40 13.90
CA GLY A 108 -3.08 2.52 14.65
C GLY A 108 -1.67 2.60 14.06
N GLU A 109 -1.08 1.46 13.73
CA GLU A 109 0.26 1.38 13.13
C GLU A 109 0.24 1.29 11.58
N PHE A 110 -0.92 1.52 10.96
CA PHE A 110 -1.09 1.38 9.51
C PHE A 110 -1.02 2.74 8.77
N PHE A 111 0.15 3.06 8.23
CA PHE A 111 0.35 4.24 7.38
C PHE A 111 -0.55 4.26 6.15
N GLN A 112 -0.79 3.10 5.52
CA GLN A 112 -1.69 3.00 4.38
C GLN A 112 -3.11 3.45 4.73
N TRP A 113 -3.60 3.08 5.91
CA TRP A 113 -4.89 3.54 6.40
C TRP A 113 -4.90 5.08 6.52
N ALA A 114 -3.87 5.65 7.16
CA ALA A 114 -3.76 7.09 7.35
C ALA A 114 -3.73 7.85 6.01
N ASP A 115 -2.96 7.35 5.04
CA ASP A 115 -2.87 7.95 3.71
C ASP A 115 -4.20 7.93 2.95
N ILE A 116 -4.83 6.75 2.89
CA ILE A 116 -6.08 6.54 2.17
C ILE A 116 -7.19 7.43 2.75
N VAL A 117 -7.33 7.45 4.08
CA VAL A 117 -8.35 8.25 4.76
C VAL A 117 -8.05 9.75 4.62
N CYS A 118 -6.80 10.18 4.77
CA CYS A 118 -6.45 11.58 4.52
C CYS A 118 -6.78 11.99 3.09
N THR A 119 -6.48 11.15 2.10
CA THR A 119 -6.79 11.43 0.69
C THR A 119 -8.29 11.56 0.47
N PHE A 120 -9.08 10.64 1.03
CA PHE A 120 -10.54 10.70 0.98
C PHE A 120 -11.11 11.97 1.63
N VAL A 121 -10.67 12.28 2.86
CA VAL A 121 -11.15 13.42 3.64
C VAL A 121 -10.76 14.75 2.99
N ARG A 122 -9.55 14.83 2.39
CA ARG A 122 -9.12 16.00 1.64
C ARG A 122 -9.98 16.24 0.40
N GLY A 123 -10.49 15.16 -0.21
CA GLY A 123 -11.41 15.25 -1.33
C GLY A 123 -10.78 15.87 -2.57
N ASP A 124 -9.49 15.65 -2.81
CA ASP A 124 -8.78 16.23 -3.97
C ASP A 124 -9.52 15.96 -5.27
N GLY A 125 -9.84 17.01 -6.02
CA GLY A 125 -10.58 16.90 -7.27
C GLY A 125 -12.10 16.71 -7.13
N LYS A 126 -12.65 16.68 -5.90
CA LYS A 126 -14.10 16.62 -5.64
C LYS A 126 -14.59 17.91 -4.96
N GLY A 127 -15.17 18.83 -5.73
CA GLY A 127 -15.79 20.05 -5.21
C GLY A 127 -17.12 19.80 -4.49
N GLY A 128 -17.58 20.79 -3.71
CA GLY A 128 -18.94 20.83 -3.15
C GLY A 128 -19.11 20.32 -1.70
N ILE A 129 -18.08 19.73 -1.09
CA ILE A 129 -18.07 19.34 0.33
C ILE A 129 -16.74 19.74 0.94
N SER A 130 -16.76 20.41 2.10
CA SER A 130 -15.56 20.85 2.81
C SER A 130 -14.81 19.69 3.48
N VAL A 131 -13.53 19.89 3.77
CA VAL A 131 -12.68 18.90 4.47
C VAL A 131 -13.28 18.50 5.83
N PRO A 132 -13.74 19.43 6.70
CA PRO A 132 -14.42 19.06 7.95
C PRO A 132 -15.71 18.26 7.72
N ALA A 133 -16.50 18.58 6.69
CA ALA A 133 -17.73 17.85 6.41
C ALA A 133 -17.44 16.42 5.91
N ARG A 134 -16.40 16.22 5.10
CA ARG A 134 -15.93 14.89 4.68
C ARG A 134 -15.39 14.07 5.86
N PHE A 135 -14.72 14.71 6.80
CA PHE A 135 -14.31 14.06 8.06
C PHE A 135 -15.53 13.53 8.82
N GLU A 136 -16.56 14.37 9.04
CA GLU A 136 -17.77 13.93 9.74
C GLU A 136 -18.51 12.80 9.01
N LEU A 137 -18.59 12.89 7.67
CA LEU A 137 -19.15 11.80 6.85
C LEU A 137 -18.38 10.49 7.06
N PHE A 138 -17.05 10.54 6.98
CA PHE A 138 -16.20 9.37 7.21
C PHE A 138 -16.38 8.81 8.63
N MET A 139 -16.58 9.68 9.63
CA MET A 139 -16.82 9.26 11.01
C MET A 139 -18.18 8.60 11.20
N GLY A 140 -19.23 9.11 10.55
CA GLY A 140 -20.59 8.55 10.60
C GLY A 140 -20.74 7.22 9.87
N LEU A 141 -20.00 7.01 8.78
CA LEU A 141 -20.00 5.72 8.05
C LEU A 141 -19.30 4.59 8.83
N ASN A 142 -18.62 4.93 9.91
CA ASN A 142 -17.61 4.08 10.53
C ASN A 142 -17.84 3.84 12.03
N GLU A 143 -19.11 3.69 12.43
CA GLU A 143 -19.53 3.50 13.83
C GLU A 143 -19.21 2.11 14.42
N SER A 144 -18.54 1.23 13.68
CA SER A 144 -18.14 -0.10 14.17
C SER A 144 -16.91 -0.03 15.11
N SER A 145 -17.17 0.24 16.38
CA SER A 145 -16.24 0.26 17.52
C SER A 145 -15.21 1.40 17.53
N ALA A 146 -15.38 2.35 18.45
CA ALA A 146 -14.52 3.53 18.63
C ALA A 146 -13.04 3.24 18.97
N ASN A 147 -12.67 1.96 19.15
CA ASN A 147 -11.35 1.55 19.67
C ASN A 147 -10.55 0.60 18.76
N LYS A 148 -11.03 0.28 17.56
CA LYS A 148 -10.23 -0.46 16.57
C LYS A 148 -10.26 0.24 15.21
N PRO A 149 -9.14 0.23 14.46
CA PRO A 149 -9.20 0.56 13.05
C PRO A 149 -10.29 -0.31 12.42
N PRO A 150 -11.16 0.26 11.58
CA PRO A 150 -11.96 -0.56 10.68
C PRO A 150 -10.98 -1.40 9.86
N ALA A 151 -11.37 -2.64 9.55
CA ALA A 151 -10.64 -3.39 8.54
C ALA A 151 -10.43 -2.50 7.30
N LEU A 152 -9.23 -2.54 6.71
CA LEU A 152 -8.92 -1.76 5.51
C LEU A 152 -9.99 -1.94 4.44
N ASP A 153 -10.56 -3.15 4.33
CA ASP A 153 -11.67 -3.49 3.45
C ASP A 153 -12.88 -2.54 3.60
N LYS A 154 -13.27 -2.18 4.83
CA LYS A 154 -14.37 -1.23 5.07
C LYS A 154 -14.02 0.19 4.64
N VAL A 155 -12.76 0.59 4.81
CA VAL A 155 -12.30 1.90 4.33
C VAL A 155 -12.32 1.93 2.81
N TYR A 156 -11.86 0.86 2.16
CA TYR A 156 -11.93 0.74 0.70
C TYR A 156 -13.37 0.74 0.20
N GLU A 157 -14.29 0.03 0.86
CA GLU A 157 -15.72 0.01 0.50
C GLU A 157 -16.32 1.42 0.52
N ILE A 158 -16.13 2.17 1.62
CA ILE A 158 -16.60 3.56 1.75
C ILE A 158 -16.06 4.44 0.62
N ILE A 159 -14.78 4.28 0.27
CA ILE A 159 -14.12 5.11 -0.74
C ILE A 159 -14.59 4.74 -2.15
N LEU A 160 -14.75 3.44 -2.42
CA LEU A 160 -15.24 2.95 -3.70
C LEU A 160 -16.70 3.37 -3.92
N ASP A 161 -17.55 3.32 -2.90
CA ASP A 161 -18.94 3.79 -2.98
C ASP A 161 -19.03 5.31 -3.23
N ASP A 162 -18.14 6.11 -2.64
CA ASP A 162 -18.06 7.56 -2.90
C ASP A 162 -17.44 7.87 -4.27
N ALA A 163 -16.60 6.99 -4.81
CA ALA A 163 -15.95 7.16 -6.11
C ALA A 163 -16.82 6.69 -7.27
N PHE A 164 -17.56 5.60 -7.10
CA PHE A 164 -18.37 4.94 -8.12
C PHE A 164 -19.78 4.74 -7.60
N SER A 165 -20.74 5.48 -8.15
CA SER A 165 -22.14 5.21 -7.85
C SER A 165 -22.53 3.87 -8.48
N VAL A 166 -23.01 2.92 -7.68
CA VAL A 166 -23.52 1.63 -8.17
C VAL A 166 -24.69 1.81 -9.15
N LYS A 167 -25.38 2.96 -9.10
CA LYS A 167 -26.48 3.31 -10.01
C LYS A 167 -26.00 3.86 -11.37
N ASP A 168 -24.72 4.24 -11.48
CA ASP A 168 -24.12 4.68 -12.73
C ASP A 168 -23.60 3.46 -13.49
N GLU A 169 -24.47 2.88 -14.33
CA GLU A 169 -24.13 1.71 -15.14
C GLU A 169 -22.93 1.94 -16.07
N TYR A 170 -22.71 3.18 -16.54
CA TYR A 170 -21.58 3.49 -17.40
C TYR A 170 -20.26 3.45 -16.61
N ALA A 171 -20.23 4.10 -15.44
CA ALA A 171 -19.07 4.04 -14.55
C ALA A 171 -18.79 2.61 -14.07
N MET A 172 -19.83 1.86 -13.69
CA MET A 172 -19.70 0.48 -13.21
C MET A 172 -19.25 -0.50 -14.30
N THR A 173 -19.65 -0.29 -15.56
CA THR A 173 -19.15 -1.07 -16.70
C THR A 173 -17.64 -0.88 -16.87
N GLY A 174 -17.17 0.38 -16.84
CA GLY A 174 -15.74 0.68 -16.91
C GLY A 174 -14.95 0.10 -15.74
N TYR A 175 -15.47 0.25 -14.52
CA TYR A 175 -14.87 -0.32 -13.31
C TYR A 175 -14.72 -1.84 -13.41
N ARG A 176 -15.80 -2.57 -13.73
CA ARG A 176 -15.77 -4.04 -13.86
C ARG A 176 -14.81 -4.50 -14.94
N SER A 177 -14.76 -3.81 -16.07
CA SER A 177 -13.83 -4.12 -17.16
C SER A 177 -12.37 -4.02 -16.69
N ILE A 178 -11.99 -2.94 -16.00
CA ILE A 178 -10.63 -2.77 -15.45
C ILE A 178 -10.34 -3.84 -14.40
N MET A 179 -11.22 -3.99 -13.41
CA MET A 179 -10.99 -4.90 -12.29
C MET A 179 -10.91 -6.36 -12.73
N SER A 180 -11.72 -6.76 -13.71
CA SER A 180 -11.64 -8.12 -14.26
C SER A 180 -10.26 -8.43 -14.88
N GLN A 181 -9.66 -7.45 -15.57
CA GLN A 181 -8.32 -7.61 -16.16
C GLN A 181 -7.24 -7.66 -15.10
N VAL A 182 -7.33 -6.79 -14.09
CA VAL A 182 -6.39 -6.77 -12.95
C VAL A 182 -6.43 -8.10 -12.20
N LEU A 183 -7.62 -8.64 -11.94
CA LEU A 183 -7.80 -9.90 -11.20
C LEU A 183 -7.43 -11.14 -12.03
N ALA A 184 -7.56 -11.08 -13.35
CA ALA A 184 -7.21 -12.19 -14.24
C ALA A 184 -5.70 -12.24 -14.56
N ALA A 185 -4.97 -11.14 -14.39
CA ALA A 185 -3.57 -11.06 -14.73
C ALA A 185 -2.70 -11.74 -13.66
N PHE A 186 -1.80 -12.63 -14.11
CA PHE A 186 -0.81 -13.25 -13.23
C PHE A 186 0.23 -12.24 -12.72
N GLU A 187 0.55 -11.23 -13.53
CA GLU A 187 1.43 -10.12 -13.19
C GLU A 187 0.76 -8.78 -13.47
N PRO A 188 1.10 -7.70 -12.75
CA PRO A 188 0.51 -6.38 -12.98
C PRO A 188 0.67 -5.93 -14.44
N LEU A 189 -0.46 -5.63 -15.09
CA LEU A 189 -0.46 -5.16 -16.47
C LEU A 189 -0.06 -3.70 -16.55
N SER A 190 0.76 -3.36 -17.55
CA SER A 190 1.08 -1.96 -17.84
C SER A 190 -0.19 -1.17 -18.21
N ARG A 191 -0.20 0.13 -17.93
CA ARG A 191 -1.31 1.02 -18.31
C ARG A 191 -1.58 0.97 -19.82
N ALA A 192 -0.54 0.88 -20.64
CA ALA A 192 -0.67 0.76 -22.09
C ALA A 192 -1.32 -0.57 -22.49
N THR A 193 -0.98 -1.66 -21.82
CA THR A 193 -1.61 -2.98 -22.05
C THR A 193 -3.09 -2.95 -21.67
N LEU A 194 -3.44 -2.40 -20.51
CA LEU A 194 -4.83 -2.24 -20.08
C LEU A 194 -5.65 -1.41 -21.09
N GLN A 195 -5.12 -0.29 -21.56
CA GLN A 195 -5.77 0.53 -22.58
C GLN A 195 -6.00 -0.22 -23.91
N ARG A 196 -5.04 -1.04 -24.33
CA ARG A 196 -5.18 -1.88 -25.53
C ARG A 196 -6.25 -2.96 -25.36
N LEU A 197 -6.33 -3.58 -24.19
CA LEU A 197 -7.36 -4.59 -23.90
C LEU A 197 -8.76 -3.97 -23.87
N GLN A 198 -8.90 -2.78 -23.27
CA GLN A 198 -10.16 -2.02 -23.28
C GLN A 198 -10.63 -1.70 -24.70
N THR A 199 -9.75 -1.10 -25.52
CA THR A 199 -10.10 -0.73 -26.90
C THR A 199 -10.29 -1.93 -27.84
N GLY A 200 -9.71 -3.09 -27.52
CA GLY A 200 -9.94 -4.34 -28.24
C GLY A 200 -11.32 -4.95 -27.93
N HIS A 201 -11.79 -4.83 -26.69
CA HIS A 201 -13.12 -5.29 -26.28
C HIS A 201 -14.24 -4.50 -26.99
N ASP A 202 -14.11 -3.17 -27.08
CA ASP A 202 -15.10 -2.31 -27.74
C ASP A 202 -15.26 -2.60 -29.24
N LYS A 203 -14.20 -3.06 -29.90
CA LYS A 203 -14.23 -3.39 -31.34
C LYS A 203 -14.95 -4.70 -31.64
N ASN A 204 -15.04 -5.62 -30.69
CA ASN A 204 -15.75 -6.90 -30.87
C ASN A 204 -17.27 -6.79 -30.66
N THR A 205 -17.76 -5.69 -30.07
CA THR A 205 -19.20 -5.47 -29.85
C THR A 205 -19.89 -4.82 -31.05
N ILE A 206 -19.14 -4.26 -32.01
CA ILE A 206 -19.70 -3.53 -33.17
C ILE A 206 -19.93 -4.45 -34.40
N ILE A 207 -19.48 -5.71 -34.36
CA ILE A 207 -19.61 -6.64 -35.49
C ILE A 207 -20.83 -7.56 -35.33
N HIS A 208 -22.01 -7.00 -35.08
CA HIS A 208 -23.29 -7.68 -35.34
C HIS A 208 -24.38 -6.65 -35.64
N LYS A 209 -24.37 -6.15 -36.88
CA LYS A 209 -25.59 -5.69 -37.57
C LYS A 209 -25.46 -5.92 -39.05
#